data_AF-A0A7S1YUM1-F1
#
_entry.id   AF-A0A7S1YUM1-F1
#
_cell.length_a   1.000
_cell.length_b   1.000
_cell.length_c   1.000
_cell.angle_alpha   90.00
_cell.angle_beta   90.00
_cell.angle_gamma   90.00
#
_symmetry.space_group_name_H-M   'P 1'
#
loop_
_entity.id
_entity.type
_entity.pdbx_description
1 polymer ?
#
loop_
_entity_poly.entity_id
_entity_poly.type
_entity_poly.pdbx_seq_one_letter_code
_entity_poly.pdbx_strand_id
1 'polypeptide(L)'
;GYADESWSSSNRYKASPKAFMFVLRSHSGLEPTKMRQRGPYPGSAMYGHISYGPTFGGGYDLYIGNNANSNNKSCTNVGHTYQCPPGQNGTTFITGSQYFQASEVEV
;
A
#
# COMPACT_ATOMS: atom_id res chain seq x y z
N GLY A 1 -1.85 -2.97 -6.25
CA GLY A 1 -1.84 -4.14 -5.34
C GLY A 1 -2.95 -5.09 -5.74
N TYR A 2 -3.04 -6.26 -5.11
CA TYR A 2 -4.15 -7.20 -5.28
C TYR A 2 -4.76 -7.51 -3.90
N ALA A 3 -6.08 -7.59 -3.84
CA ALA A 3 -6.85 -8.07 -2.69
C ALA A 3 -7.96 -9.00 -3.18
N ASP A 4 -8.20 -10.10 -2.47
CA ASP A 4 -9.27 -11.08 -2.76
C ASP A 4 -10.59 -10.76 -2.07
N GLU A 5 -10.71 -9.56 -1.50
CA GLU A 5 -11.87 -9.08 -0.77
C GLU A 5 -12.36 -7.74 -1.34
N SER A 6 -13.67 -7.51 -1.28
CA SER A 6 -14.24 -6.24 -1.75
C SER A 6 -13.84 -5.07 -0.85
N TRP A 7 -13.56 -3.93 -1.48
CA TRP A 7 -13.38 -2.65 -0.79
C TRP A 7 -14.66 -2.22 -0.08
N SER A 8 -14.52 -1.60 1.09
CA SER A 8 -15.64 -1.06 1.88
C SER A 8 -15.24 0.24 2.54
N SER A 9 -16.19 1.12 2.85
CA SER A 9 -15.93 2.37 3.60
C SER A 9 -16.17 2.22 5.11
N SER A 10 -15.99 1.00 5.63
CA SER A 10 -16.39 0.61 6.99
C SER A 10 -15.53 1.18 8.12
N ASN A 11 -14.51 2.00 7.83
CA ASN A 11 -13.54 2.52 8.79
C ASN A 11 -12.86 1.39 9.59
N ARG A 12 -12.56 0.28 8.92
CA ARG A 12 -12.02 -0.94 9.55
C ARG A 12 -11.02 -1.61 8.64
N TYR A 13 -10.02 -2.22 9.28
CA TYR A 13 -9.15 -3.16 8.63
C TYR A 13 -9.92 -4.43 8.27
N LYS A 14 -9.62 -4.98 7.10
CA LYS A 14 -10.17 -6.23 6.61
C LYS A 14 -9.05 -7.21 6.34
N ALA A 15 -9.39 -8.48 6.60
CA ALA A 15 -8.57 -9.56 6.12
C ALA A 15 -8.66 -9.70 4.61
N SER A 16 -7.59 -10.17 4.00
CA SER A 16 -7.54 -10.55 2.58
C SER A 16 -6.37 -11.53 2.41
N PRO A 17 -6.56 -12.83 2.68
CA PRO A 17 -5.47 -13.80 2.79
C PRO A 17 -4.61 -13.95 1.54
N LYS A 18 -5.17 -13.64 0.36
CA LYS A 18 -4.43 -13.70 -0.92
C LYS A 18 -3.87 -12.33 -1.33
N ALA A 19 -4.03 -11.29 -0.53
CA ALA A 19 -3.53 -9.96 -0.88
C ALA A 19 -2.01 -9.91 -0.98
N PHE A 20 -1.53 -9.11 -1.92
CA PHE A 20 -0.13 -8.77 -2.10
C PHE A 20 0.00 -7.38 -2.71
N MET A 21 1.11 -6.71 -2.41
CA MET A 21 1.51 -5.51 -3.14
C MET A 21 2.50 -5.89 -4.24
N PHE A 22 2.59 -5.07 -5.27
CA PHE A 22 3.63 -5.19 -6.29
C PHE A 22 4.02 -3.80 -6.77
N VAL A 23 5.27 -3.68 -7.22
CA VAL A 23 5.80 -2.47 -7.85
C VAL A 23 6.43 -2.88 -9.18
N LEU A 24 6.08 -2.18 -10.25
CA LEU A 24 6.63 -2.44 -11.59
C LEU A 24 7.95 -1.69 -11.80
N ARG A 25 8.07 -0.49 -11.21
CA ARG A 25 9.29 0.32 -11.21
C ARG A 25 9.43 0.99 -9.86
N SER A 26 10.53 0.73 -9.16
CA SER A 26 10.81 1.36 -7.87
C SER A 26 11.84 2.49 -8.04
N HIS A 27 11.78 3.48 -7.16
CA HIS A 27 12.82 4.52 -7.07
C HIS A 27 14.19 3.92 -6.75
N SER A 28 14.22 2.85 -5.95
CA SER A 28 15.46 2.14 -5.60
C SER A 28 16.09 1.32 -6.74
N GLY A 29 15.47 1.30 -7.92
CA GLY A 29 15.99 0.58 -9.09
C GLY A 29 15.86 -0.95 -9.01
N LEU A 30 14.97 -1.46 -8.15
CA LEU A 30 14.66 -2.89 -8.13
C LEU A 30 13.84 -3.27 -9.36
N GLU A 31 14.09 -4.49 -9.84
CA GLU A 31 13.23 -5.19 -10.79
C GLU A 31 11.79 -5.29 -10.27
N PRO A 32 10.79 -5.55 -11.14
CA PRO A 32 9.40 -5.74 -10.73
C PRO A 32 9.28 -6.66 -9.51
N THR A 33 8.81 -6.10 -8.40
CA THR A 33 8.91 -6.75 -7.09
C THR A 33 7.51 -7.01 -6.54
N LYS A 34 7.27 -8.26 -6.13
CA LYS A 34 6.05 -8.68 -5.44
C LYS A 34 6.30 -8.76 -3.94
N MET A 35 5.48 -8.07 -3.16
CA MET A 35 5.55 -7.98 -1.70
C MET A 35 4.38 -8.75 -1.08
N ARG A 36 4.71 -9.85 -0.41
CA ARG A 36 3.72 -10.72 0.26
C ARG A 36 3.41 -10.21 1.66
N GLN A 37 2.30 -10.63 2.24
CA GLN A 37 1.99 -10.35 3.64
C GLN A 37 3.05 -10.96 4.59
N ARG A 38 3.33 -10.26 5.70
CA ARG A 38 4.24 -10.67 6.78
C ARG A 38 3.48 -11.48 7.81
N GLY A 39 3.97 -12.69 8.08
CA GLY A 39 3.47 -13.51 9.18
C GLY A 39 1.97 -13.78 9.09
N PRO A 40 1.35 -14.20 10.20
CA PRO A 40 -0.03 -14.65 10.19
C PRO A 40 -1.05 -13.52 10.18
N TYR A 41 -0.67 -12.22 10.18
CA TYR A 41 -1.56 -11.07 10.41
C TYR A 41 -2.65 -10.95 9.33
N PRO A 42 -3.78 -11.68 9.46
CA PRO A 42 -4.68 -11.81 8.34
C PRO A 42 -5.57 -10.58 8.29
N GLY A 43 -5.82 -9.91 9.42
CA GLY A 43 -6.90 -8.93 9.62
C GLY A 43 -6.60 -7.51 9.15
N SER A 44 -5.35 -7.16 8.88
CA SER A 44 -4.94 -5.79 8.50
C SER A 44 -4.35 -5.70 7.10
N ALA A 45 -4.78 -6.59 6.20
CA ALA A 45 -4.30 -6.66 4.82
C ALA A 45 -4.71 -5.42 4.01
N MET A 46 -5.94 -4.95 4.21
CA MET A 46 -6.49 -3.77 3.55
C MET A 46 -7.33 -2.94 4.51
N TYR A 47 -7.49 -1.67 4.21
CA TYR A 47 -8.29 -0.74 4.99
C TYR A 47 -9.13 0.11 4.06
N GLY A 48 -10.33 0.45 4.52
CA GLY A 48 -11.24 1.25 3.74
C GLY A 48 -12.01 2.23 4.62
N HIS A 49 -11.94 3.50 4.24
CA HIS A 49 -12.53 4.64 4.92
C HIS A 49 -13.15 5.57 3.89
N ILE A 50 -14.25 6.23 4.25
CA ILE A 50 -15.03 7.04 3.29
C ILE A 50 -14.24 8.19 2.68
N SER A 51 -13.23 8.72 3.39
CA SER A 51 -12.38 9.80 2.90
C SER A 51 -11.03 9.32 2.34
N TYR A 52 -10.83 8.01 2.16
CA TYR A 52 -9.57 7.42 1.74
C TYR A 52 -9.75 6.76 0.37
N GLY A 53 -8.68 6.67 -0.41
CA GLY A 53 -8.58 5.72 -1.51
C GLY A 53 -8.18 4.32 -1.02
N PRO A 54 -7.84 3.42 -1.95
CA PRO A 54 -7.32 2.08 -1.63
C PRO A 54 -6.16 2.16 -0.63
N THR A 55 -6.26 1.41 0.46
CA THR A 55 -5.22 1.33 1.49
C THR A 55 -4.84 -0.13 1.75
N PHE A 56 -3.55 -0.41 1.68
CA PHE A 56 -2.97 -1.71 1.96
C PHE A 56 -2.14 -1.63 3.26
N GLY A 57 -2.35 -2.59 4.16
CA GLY A 57 -1.51 -2.84 5.33
C GLY A 57 -1.83 -2.02 6.58
N GLY A 58 -1.63 -2.64 7.74
CA GLY A 58 -1.91 -2.14 9.11
C GLY A 58 -1.10 -0.95 9.61
N GLY A 59 -0.25 -0.37 8.76
CA GLY A 59 0.60 0.78 9.06
C GLY A 59 0.72 1.74 7.87
N TYR A 60 -0.28 1.69 6.98
CA TYR A 60 -0.27 2.40 5.70
C TYR A 60 0.93 2.01 4.83
N ASP A 61 1.11 0.69 4.61
CA ASP A 61 2.18 0.20 3.72
C ASP A 61 2.03 0.85 2.33
N LEU A 62 0.79 1.00 1.87
CA LEU A 62 0.39 1.93 0.83
C LEU A 62 -0.93 2.58 1.20
N TYR A 63 -0.95 3.92 1.25
CA TYR A 63 -2.14 4.73 1.46
C TYR A 63 -2.32 5.68 0.29
N ILE A 64 -3.51 5.65 -0.31
CA ILE A 64 -3.93 6.63 -1.31
C ILE A 64 -4.87 7.61 -0.64
N GLY A 65 -4.49 8.89 -0.61
CA GLY A 65 -5.33 9.96 -0.07
C GLY A 65 -6.53 10.28 -0.96
N ASN A 66 -7.54 10.94 -0.40
CA ASN A 66 -8.55 11.58 -1.23
C ASN A 66 -7.93 12.65 -2.14
N ASN A 67 -8.49 12.83 -3.33
CA ASN A 67 -7.97 13.78 -4.32
C ASN A 67 -6.45 13.59 -4.56
N ALA A 68 -6.01 12.33 -4.67
CA ALA A 68 -4.59 11.98 -4.72
C ALA A 68 -3.82 12.64 -5.87
N ASN A 69 -4.52 13.11 -6.89
CA ASN A 69 -3.98 13.83 -8.05
C ASN A 69 -3.85 15.33 -7.86
N SER A 70 -4.27 15.90 -6.72
CA SER A 70 -4.15 17.33 -6.43
C SER A 70 -3.49 17.63 -5.08
N ASN A 71 -2.98 16.62 -4.37
CA ASN A 71 -2.23 16.80 -3.12
C ASN A 71 -1.17 15.72 -2.89
N ASN A 72 -0.30 15.95 -1.89
CA ASN A 72 0.78 15.06 -1.48
C ASN A 72 0.45 14.27 -0.20
N LYS A 73 -0.79 13.83 0.00
CA LYS A 73 -1.19 13.12 1.23
C LYS A 73 -1.08 11.60 1.13
N SER A 74 -0.98 11.05 -0.08
CA SER A 74 -0.71 9.62 -0.26
C SER A 74 0.67 9.28 0.31
N CYS A 75 0.82 8.07 0.86
CA CYS A 75 2.08 7.66 1.43
C CYS A 75 2.38 6.17 1.27
N THR A 76 3.67 5.85 1.40
CA THR A 76 4.18 4.48 1.47
C THR A 76 4.96 4.29 2.76
N ASN A 77 4.75 3.17 3.42
CA ASN A 77 5.45 2.79 4.64
C ASN A 77 5.59 1.26 4.72
N VAL A 78 6.08 0.65 3.64
CA VAL A 78 6.09 -0.81 3.50
C VAL A 78 6.97 -1.44 4.56
N GLY A 79 6.45 -2.49 5.18
CA GLY A 79 7.18 -3.29 6.14
C GLY A 79 6.34 -3.61 7.35
N HIS A 80 5.14 -3.04 7.50
CA HIS A 80 4.24 -3.36 8.58
C HIS A 80 3.50 -4.68 8.29
N THR A 81 2.66 -4.70 7.26
CA THR A 81 1.86 -5.87 6.87
C THR A 81 2.41 -6.54 5.63
N TYR A 82 2.96 -5.82 4.67
CA TYR A 82 3.64 -6.39 3.50
C TYR A 82 5.16 -6.37 3.68
N GLN A 83 5.83 -7.36 3.09
CA GLN A 83 7.28 -7.51 3.17
C GLN A 83 7.96 -6.40 2.38
N CYS A 84 8.77 -5.59 3.07
CA CYS A 84 9.72 -4.70 2.41
C CYS A 84 10.89 -5.53 1.86
N PRO A 85 11.36 -5.29 0.62
CA PRO A 85 12.50 -6.02 0.08
C PRO A 85 13.77 -5.81 0.94
N PRO A 86 14.65 -6.82 1.07
CA PRO A 86 15.85 -6.71 1.89
C PRO A 86 16.73 -5.51 1.49
N GLY A 87 17.26 -4.80 2.49
CA GLY A 87 18.12 -3.64 2.28
C GLY A 87 17.40 -2.38 1.81
N GLN A 88 16.06 -2.38 1.72
CA GLN A 88 15.27 -1.23 1.31
C GLN A 88 14.66 -0.49 2.49
N ASN A 89 14.44 0.81 2.31
CA ASN A 89 13.65 1.62 3.22
C ASN A 89 12.19 1.67 2.74
N GLY A 90 11.27 1.18 3.57
CA GLY A 90 9.83 1.08 3.27
C GLY A 90 9.13 2.38 2.89
N THR A 91 9.68 3.52 3.33
CA THR A 91 9.11 4.84 3.03
C THR A 91 9.66 5.46 1.76
N THR A 92 10.79 5.00 1.22
CA THR A 92 11.42 5.66 0.06
C THR A 92 11.67 4.74 -1.13
N PHE A 93 11.65 3.41 -0.97
CA PHE A 93 12.06 2.53 -2.08
C PHE A 93 11.11 2.56 -3.28
N ILE A 94 9.80 2.80 -3.07
CA ILE A 94 8.82 2.88 -4.18
C ILE A 94 8.95 4.22 -4.91
N THR A 95 8.83 5.33 -4.18
CA THR A 95 8.58 6.67 -4.73
C THR A 95 9.75 7.65 -4.55
N GLY A 96 10.76 7.29 -3.76
CA GLY A 96 11.86 8.18 -3.35
C GLY A 96 11.56 9.03 -2.12
N SER A 97 10.29 9.10 -1.71
CA SER A 97 9.82 9.88 -0.56
C SER A 97 8.62 9.21 0.10
N GLN A 98 8.45 9.39 1.41
CA GLN A 98 7.31 8.83 2.15
C GLN A 98 5.97 9.27 1.58
N TYR A 99 5.84 10.55 1.23
CA TYR A 99 4.63 11.17 0.73
C TYR A 99 4.75 11.46 -0.77
N PHE A 100 3.66 11.34 -1.50
CA PHE A 100 3.62 11.55 -2.95
C PHE A 100 2.22 11.99 -3.43
N GLN A 101 2.19 12.60 -4.62
CA GLN A 101 0.97 12.84 -5.40
C GLN A 101 0.82 11.70 -6.41
N ALA A 102 -0.35 11.07 -6.45
CA ALA A 102 -0.66 10.05 -7.44
C ALA A 102 -1.26 10.73 -8.66
N SER A 103 -0.65 10.59 -9.84
CA SER A 103 -1.21 11.17 -11.06
C SER A 103 -2.55 10.55 -11.43
N GLU A 104 -2.68 9.24 -11.20
CA GLU A 104 -3.86 8.43 -11.51
C GLU A 104 -3.98 7.28 -10.51
N VAL A 105 -5.21 6.79 -10.31
CA VAL A 105 -5.53 5.62 -9.50
C VAL A 105 -6.60 4.80 -10.22
N GLU A 106 -6.26 3.56 -10.56
CA GLU A 106 -7.18 2.57 -11.13
C GLU A 106 -7.48 1.49 -10.09
N VAL A 107 -8.72 0.97 -10.09
CA VAL A 107 -9.21 -0.06 -9.14
C VAL A 107 -10.00 -1.12 -9.87
#